data_AF-A0A1I6H796-F1
#
_entry.id   AF-A0A1I6H796-F1
#
_cell.length_a   1.000
_cell.length_b   1.000
_cell.length_c   1.000
_cell.angle_alpha   90.00
_cell.angle_beta   90.00
_cell.angle_gamma   90.00
#
_symmetry.space_group_name_H-M   'P 1'
#
loop_
_entity.id
_entity.type
_entity.pdbx_description
1 polymer ?
#
loop_
_entity_poly.entity_id
_entity_poly.type
_entity_poly.pdbx_seq_one_letter_code
_entity_poly.pdbx_strand_id
1 'polypeptide(L)' 'MRDTPPGLRYAVPSAVAGGVVYAVVSVVVTGELDFAGGAVFMLVFGFVVTVGLVYADRSDRKRDEAAANEDDDR' A
#
# COMPACT_ATOMS: atom_id res chain seq x y z
N MET A 1 20.17 -4.28 15.21
CA MET A 1 19.62 -4.33 13.84
C MET A 1 18.35 -3.52 13.87
N ARG A 2 18.23 -2.49 13.02
CA ARG A 2 17.10 -1.53 13.08
C ARG A 2 15.79 -2.25 12.77
N ASP A 3 14.82 -2.10 13.67
CA ASP A 3 13.44 -2.59 13.51
C ASP A 3 12.76 -1.82 12.36
N THR A 4 12.93 -2.31 11.15
CA THR A 4 12.17 -1.83 10.00
C THR A 4 10.72 -2.29 10.16
N PRO A 5 9.71 -1.40 10.17
CA PRO A 5 8.31 -1.78 10.27
C PRO A 5 7.99 -2.86 9.24
N PRO A 6 7.23 -3.92 9.58
CA PRO A 6 7.01 -5.07 8.71
C PRO A 6 6.43 -4.70 7.33
N GLY A 7 5.73 -3.56 7.22
CA GLY A 7 5.21 -3.03 5.95
C GLY A 7 6.24 -2.34 5.04
N LEU A 8 7.37 -1.82 5.58
CA LEU A 8 8.30 -1.00 4.79
C LEU A 8 9.05 -1.80 3.73
N ARG A 9 9.25 -3.11 3.97
CA ARG A 9 9.92 -4.03 3.04
C ARG A 9 9.11 -4.22 1.75
N TYR A 10 7.79 -4.08 1.83
CA TYR A 10 6.89 -4.24 0.69
C TYR A 10 6.50 -2.90 0.06
N ALA A 11 6.58 -1.79 0.80
CA ALA A 11 6.22 -0.45 0.32
C ALA A 11 7.10 0.03 -0.84
N VAL A 12 8.42 -0.17 -0.75
CA VAL A 12 9.37 0.24 -1.80
C VAL A 12 9.12 -0.51 -3.12
N PRO A 13 9.10 -1.86 -3.16
CA PRO A 13 8.88 -2.57 -4.42
C PRO A 13 7.49 -2.33 -5.03
N SER A 14 6.45 -2.13 -4.20
CA SER A 14 5.10 -1.82 -4.70
C SER A 14 5.00 -0.40 -5.29
N ALA A 15 5.70 0.58 -4.71
CA ALA A 15 5.81 1.91 -5.31
C ALA A 15 6.54 1.87 -6.67
N VAL A 16 7.63 1.11 -6.79
CA VAL A 16 8.34 0.92 -8.06
C VAL A 16 7.44 0.26 -9.09
N ALA A 17 6.73 -0.81 -8.72
CA ALA A 17 5.79 -1.49 -9.61
C ALA A 17 4.67 -0.56 -10.08
N GLY A 18 4.07 0.22 -9.17
CA GLY A 18 3.07 1.23 -9.51
C GLY A 18 3.58 2.26 -10.50
N GLY A 19 4.84 2.68 -10.36
CA GLY A 19 5.46 3.66 -11.26
C GLY A 19 5.69 3.11 -12.66
N VAL A 20 6.15 1.86 -12.75
CA VAL A 20 6.35 1.16 -14.03
C VAL A 20 5.01 0.97 -14.74
N VAL A 21 3.97 0.55 -14.02
CA VAL A 21 2.63 0.37 -14.60
C VAL A 21 2.10 1.69 -15.16
N TYR A 22 2.21 2.79 -14.40
CA TYR A 22 1.80 4.11 -14.89
C TYR A 22 2.57 4.53 -16.14
N ALA A 23 3.90 4.39 -16.13
CA ALA A 23 4.74 4.75 -17.26
C ALA A 23 4.35 3.98 -18.53
N VAL A 24 4.12 2.66 -18.42
CA VAL A 24 3.66 1.83 -19.53
C VAL A 24 2.29 2.28 -20.03
N VAL A 25 1.33 2.52 -19.14
CA VAL A 25 -0.02 2.97 -19.52
C VAL A 25 0.02 4.34 -20.19
N SER A 26 0.80 5.29 -19.67
CA SER A 26 0.97 6.63 -20.25
C SER A 26 1.50 6.55 -21.67
N VAL A 27 2.54 5.75 -21.90
CA VAL A 27 3.15 5.58 -23.22
C VAL A 27 2.20 4.88 -24.18
N VAL A 28 1.47 3.86 -23.74
CA VAL A 28 0.53 3.10 -24.59
C VAL A 28 -0.67 3.96 -25.01
N VAL A 29 -1.21 4.77 -24.11
CA VAL A 29 -2.42 5.56 -24.37
C VAL A 29 -2.11 6.86 -25.10
N THR A 30 -1.02 7.52 -24.71
CA THR A 30 -0.74 8.91 -25.10
C THR A 30 0.44 9.04 -26.06
N GLY A 31 1.25 7.98 -26.22
CA GLY A 31 2.47 8.00 -27.02
C GLY A 31 3.65 8.72 -26.34
N GLU A 32 3.43 9.39 -25.21
CA GLU A 32 4.43 10.13 -24.43
C GLU A 32 4.36 9.81 -22.93
N LEU A 33 5.46 10.11 -22.23
CA LEU A 33 5.55 10.04 -20.78
C LEU A 33 5.03 11.34 -20.16
N ASP A 34 3.84 11.30 -19.57
CA ASP A 34 3.31 12.41 -18.78
C ASP A 34 3.86 12.36 -17.36
N PHE A 35 4.89 13.17 -17.09
CA PHE A 35 5.49 13.27 -15.77
C PHE A 35 4.55 13.93 -14.74
N ALA A 36 3.68 14.86 -15.17
CA ALA A 36 2.76 15.56 -14.27
C ALA A 36 1.63 14.62 -13.83
N GLY A 37 1.02 13.92 -14.77
CA GLY A 37 0.06 12.87 -14.49
C GLY A 37 0.66 11.74 -13.64
N GLY A 38 1.94 11.40 -13.87
CA GLY A 38 2.63 10.38 -13.08
C GLY A 38 2.86 10.77 -11.63
N ALA A 39 3.20 12.04 -11.38
CA ALA A 39 3.31 12.57 -10.03
C ALA A 39 1.95 12.54 -9.31
N VAL A 40 0.87 12.95 -9.98
CA VAL A 40 -0.49 12.91 -9.43
C VAL A 40 -0.92 11.47 -9.15
N PHE A 41 -0.68 10.55 -10.08
CA PHE A 41 -0.95 9.13 -9.89
C PHE A 41 -0.21 8.57 -8.67
N MET A 42 1.08 8.89 -8.52
CA MET A 42 1.87 8.44 -7.37
C MET A 42 1.32 8.94 -6.04
N LEU A 43 0.89 10.20 -5.97
CA LEU A 43 0.26 10.76 -4.77
C LEU A 43 -1.04 10.04 -4.43
N VAL A 44 -1.90 9.82 -5.42
CA VAL A 44 -3.19 9.12 -5.23
C VAL A 44 -2.97 7.65 -4.86
N PHE A 45 -2.09 6.96 -5.57
CA PHE A 45 -1.75 5.56 -5.31
C PHE A 45 -1.16 5.38 -3.91
N GLY A 46 -0.19 6.21 -3.54
CA GLY A 46 0.41 6.21 -2.20
C GLY A 46 -0.63 6.46 -1.10
N PHE A 47 -1.58 7.38 -1.33
CA PHE A 47 -2.70 7.62 -0.42
C PHE A 47 -3.58 6.38 -0.25
N VAL A 48 -4.01 5.75 -1.36
CA VAL A 48 -4.84 4.53 -1.32
C VAL A 48 -4.14 3.39 -0.59
N VAL A 49 -2.85 3.16 -0.86
CA VAL A 49 -2.06 2.13 -0.18
C VAL A 49 -1.97 2.41 1.32
N THR A 50 -1.73 3.67 1.71
CA THR A 50 -1.67 4.07 3.12
C THR A 50 -2.99 3.82 3.83
N VAL A 51 -4.12 4.20 3.21
CA VAL A 51 -5.45 3.95 3.75
C VAL A 51 -5.72 2.45 3.87
N GLY A 52 -5.35 1.66 2.85
CA GLY A 52 -5.48 0.21 2.86
C GLY A 52 -4.72 -0.45 4.00
N LEU A 53 -3.48 -0.02 4.24
CA LEU A 53 -2.66 -0.49 5.37
C LEU A 53 -3.27 -0.12 6.72
N VAL A 54 -3.76 1.11 6.89
CA VAL A 54 -4.42 1.55 8.12
C VAL A 54 -5.69 0.72 8.40
N TYR A 55 -6.45 0.38 7.36
CA TYR A 55 -7.62 -0.48 7.50
C TYR A 55 -7.26 -1.94 7.80
N ALA A 56 -6.22 -2.48 7.15
CA ALA A 56 -5.74 -3.84 7.38
C ALA A 56 -5.22 -4.02 8.83
N ASP A 57 -4.43 -3.07 9.32
CA ASP A 57 -3.94 -3.05 10.70
C ASP A 57 -5.11 -3.05 11.71
N ARG A 58 -6.17 -2.29 11.41
CA ARG A 58 -7.37 -2.24 12.24
C ARG A 58 -8.19 -3.54 12.21
N SER A 59 -8.23 -4.25 11.08
CA SER A 59 -8.93 -5.53 10.99
C SER A 59 -8.20 -6.63 11.74
N ASP A 60 -6.88 -6.67 11.66
CA ASP A 60 -6.06 -7.67 12.34
C ASP A 60 -6.17 -7.50 13.86
N ARG A 61 -6.09 -6.26 14.36
CA ARG A 61 -6.23 -5.99 15.79
C ARG A 61 -7.59 -6.40 16.37
N LYS A 62 -8.67 -6.19 15.62
CA LYS A 62 -10.01 -6.64 16.02
C LYS A 62 -10.14 -8.16 16.07
N ARG A 63 -9.43 -8.87 15.19
CA ARG A 63 -9.44 -10.33 15.15
C ARG A 63 -8.69 -10.91 16.36
N ASP A 64 -7.57 -10.30 16.73
CA ASP A 64 -6.78 -10.72 17.88
C ASP A 64 -7.52 -10.44 19.20
N GLU A 65 -8.20 -9.29 19.32
CA GLU A 65 -9.06 -8.98 20.47
C GLU A 65 -10.24 -9.97 20.61
N ALA A 66 -10.82 -10.43 19.49
CA ALA A 66 -11.89 -11.43 19.50
C ALA A 66 -11.39 -12.81 19.95
N ALA A 67 -10.22 -13.24 19.48
CA ALA A 67 -9.62 -14.51 19.87
C ALA A 67 -9.19 -14.54 21.35
N ALA A 68 -8.70 -13.42 21.89
CA ALA A 68 -8.31 -13.32 23.29
C ALA A 68 -9.50 -13.43 24.26
N ASN A 69 -10.66 -12.89 23.90
CA ASN A 69 -11.86 -12.97 24.72
C ASN A 69 -12.51 -14.37 24.70
N GLU A 70 -12.25 -15.19 23.68
CA GLU A 70 -12.80 -16.54 23.55
C GLU A 70 -12.00 -17.58 24.38
N ASP A 71 -10.74 -17.29 24.70
CA ASP A 71 -9.86 -18.12 25.52
C ASP A 71 -10.01 -17.84 27.04
N ASP A 72 -10.49 -16.65 27.43
CA ASP A 72 -10.78 -16.28 28.84
C ASP A 72 -12.08 -16.91 29.36
N ASP A 73 -12.99 -17.29 28.46
CA ASP A 73 -14.31 -17.88 28.77
C ASP A 73 -14.30 -19.43 28.85
N ARG A 74 -13.13 -20.07 28.74
CA ARG A 74 -12.93 -21.54 28.83
C ARG A 74 -12.20 -21.96 30.10
#